data_AF-A0A1B6MS14-F1
#
_entry.id   AF-A0A1B6MS14-F1
#
_cell.length_a   1.000
_cell.length_b   1.000
_cell.length_c   1.000
_cell.angle_alpha   90.00
_cell.angle_beta   90.00
_cell.angle_gamma   90.00
#
_symmetry.space_group_name_H-M   'P 1'
#
loop_
_entity.id
_entity.type
_entity.pdbx_description
1 polymer ?
#
loop_
_entity_poly.entity_id
_entity_poly.type
_entity_poly.pdbx_seq_one_letter_code
_entity_poly.pdbx_strand_id
1 'polypeptide(L)'
;VVNHLPLCTCRPGYTGDPFRYCNVMPPPPPVQAAPVNPCIPSPCGPNSQCREVNGQGVCSCLPTYIGQPPGCRPECVVSSECSANRACVNQKCVDPCPGTCGQNTRCEVINHSP
;
A
#
# COMPACT_ATOMS: atom_id res chain seq x y z
N VAL A 1 -24.17 -9.90 70.82
CA VAL A 1 -24.10 -10.75 69.62
C VAL A 1 -23.91 -9.82 68.44
N VAL A 2 -22.74 -9.85 67.82
CA VAL A 2 -22.39 -8.96 66.70
C VAL A 2 -22.99 -9.57 65.43
N ASN A 3 -23.69 -8.76 64.63
CA ASN A 3 -24.42 -9.16 63.43
C ASN A 3 -23.54 -10.01 62.48
N HIS A 4 -23.74 -11.33 62.45
CA HIS A 4 -23.08 -12.20 61.49
C HIS A 4 -23.86 -12.16 60.17
N LEU A 5 -23.58 -11.14 59.35
CA LEU A 5 -24.10 -11.09 57.99
C LEU A 5 -23.33 -12.09 57.11
N PRO A 6 -24.04 -12.94 56.34
CA PRO A 6 -23.39 -13.87 55.43
C PRO A 6 -22.76 -13.12 54.26
N LEU A 7 -21.53 -13.46 53.91
CA LEU A 7 -20.84 -12.99 52.71
C LEU A 7 -21.03 -14.02 51.60
N CYS A 8 -21.77 -13.68 50.56
CA CYS A 8 -22.00 -14.53 49.40
C CYS A 8 -21.25 -13.96 48.18
N THR A 9 -20.50 -14.80 47.48
CA THR A 9 -19.85 -14.48 46.21
C THR A 9 -20.07 -15.61 45.21
N CYS A 10 -20.17 -15.27 43.92
CA CYS A 10 -20.27 -16.28 42.88
C CYS A 10 -18.97 -17.09 42.79
N ARG A 11 -19.10 -18.38 42.49
CA ARG A 11 -17.95 -19.25 42.22
C ARG A 11 -17.19 -18.74 40.98
N PRO A 12 -15.88 -19.04 40.85
CA PRO A 12 -15.12 -18.70 39.66
C PRO A 12 -15.82 -19.20 38.38
N GLY A 13 -15.95 -18.32 37.38
CA GLY A 13 -16.65 -18.63 36.12
C GLY A 13 -18.18 -18.42 36.16
N TYR A 14 -18.72 -17.90 37.27
CA TYR A 14 -20.13 -17.54 37.40
C TYR A 14 -20.29 -16.04 37.68
N THR A 15 -21.39 -15.45 37.19
CA THR A 15 -21.75 -14.04 37.37
C THR A 15 -23.24 -13.90 37.71
N GLY A 16 -23.63 -12.80 38.33
CA GLY A 16 -25.01 -12.56 38.77
C GLY A 16 -25.10 -12.16 40.24
N ASP A 17 -26.25 -12.42 40.85
CA ASP A 17 -26.54 -12.05 42.23
C ASP A 17 -26.26 -13.25 43.17
N PRO A 18 -25.18 -13.21 43.99
CA PRO A 18 -24.81 -14.33 44.84
C PRO A 18 -25.78 -14.59 45.99
N PHE A 19 -26.70 -13.66 46.28
CA PHE A 19 -27.76 -13.85 47.27
C PHE A 19 -29.04 -14.47 46.66
N ARG A 20 -29.16 -14.49 45.33
CA ARG A 20 -30.27 -15.14 44.60
C ARG A 20 -29.80 -16.37 43.83
N TYR A 21 -29.02 -16.16 42.78
CA TYR A 21 -28.43 -17.19 41.94
C TYR A 21 -27.37 -16.59 41.02
N CYS A 22 -26.28 -17.34 40.83
CA CYS A 22 -25.26 -17.02 39.83
C CYS A 22 -25.46 -17.89 38.59
N ASN A 23 -25.20 -17.31 37.42
CA ASN A 23 -25.24 -17.98 36.13
C ASN A 23 -23.82 -18.18 35.59
N VAL A 24 -23.65 -19.14 34.70
CA VAL A 24 -22.37 -19.33 34.00
C VAL A 24 -22.02 -18.04 33.26
N MET A 25 -20.79 -17.57 33.41
CA MET A 25 -20.32 -16.41 32.66
C MET A 25 -20.44 -16.72 31.16
N PRO A 26 -21.05 -15.81 30.37
CA PRO A 26 -21.08 -16.00 28.93
C PRO A 26 -19.65 -16.10 28.40
N PRO A 27 -19.43 -16.89 27.34
CA PRO A 27 -18.14 -16.91 26.67
C PRO A 27 -17.81 -15.47 26.21
N PRO A 28 -16.52 -15.09 26.20
CA PRO A 28 -16.12 -13.81 25.65
C PRO A 28 -16.64 -13.69 24.21
N PRO A 29 -17.02 -12.47 23.77
CA PRO A 29 -17.45 -12.27 22.40
C PRO A 29 -16.38 -12.78 21.43
N PRO A 30 -16.76 -13.34 20.27
CA PRO A 30 -15.81 -13.80 19.29
C PRO A 30 -14.87 -12.65 18.93
N VAL A 31 -13.57 -12.92 19.00
CA VAL A 31 -12.55 -11.94 18.66
C VAL A 31 -12.65 -11.71 17.16
N GLN A 32 -13.27 -10.62 16.73
CA GLN A 32 -13.21 -10.22 15.33
C GLN A 32 -11.78 -9.81 15.03
N ALA A 33 -11.14 -10.52 14.10
CA ALA A 33 -9.85 -10.10 13.58
C ALA A 33 -10.00 -8.68 13.03
N ALA A 34 -9.15 -7.77 13.50
CA ALA A 34 -9.12 -6.41 12.98
C ALA A 34 -8.92 -6.46 11.46
N PRO A 35 -9.49 -5.52 10.69
CA PRO A 35 -9.22 -5.43 9.25
C PRO A 35 -7.71 -5.30 9.04
N VAL A 36 -7.10 -6.34 8.45
CA VAL A 36 -5.67 -6.33 8.12
C VAL A 36 -5.56 -5.58 6.80
N ASN A 37 -4.82 -4.47 6.78
CA ASN A 37 -4.54 -3.75 5.54
C ASN A 37 -3.63 -4.63 4.66
N PRO A 38 -4.10 -5.12 3.50
CA PRO A 38 -3.34 -6.04 2.67
C PRO A 38 -2.15 -5.38 1.95
N CYS A 39 -2.01 -4.06 2.05
CA CYS A 39 -0.88 -3.29 1.54
C CYS A 39 0.22 -3.03 2.58
N ILE A 40 0.12 -3.60 3.80
CA ILE A 40 1.11 -3.38 4.87
C ILE A 40 1.56 -4.72 5.48
N PRO A 41 2.82 -5.17 5.24
CA PRO A 41 3.80 -4.58 4.32
C PRO A 41 3.35 -4.71 2.86
N SER A 42 3.80 -3.80 1.98
CA SER A 42 3.33 -3.78 0.60
C SER A 42 3.73 -5.07 -0.14
N PRO A 43 2.75 -5.78 -0.75
CA PRO A 43 3.04 -6.95 -1.58
C PRO A 43 3.54 -6.57 -2.97
N CYS A 44 3.51 -5.28 -3.33
CA CYS A 44 3.85 -4.80 -4.66
C CYS A 44 5.35 -4.56 -4.82
N GLY A 45 5.86 -4.83 -6.02
CA GLY A 45 7.26 -4.58 -6.39
C GLY A 45 7.64 -3.09 -6.45
N PRO A 46 8.91 -2.78 -6.75
CA PRO A 46 9.36 -1.39 -6.90
C PRO A 46 8.56 -0.67 -7.98
N ASN A 47 8.48 0.66 -7.86
CA ASN A 47 7.75 1.54 -8.77
C ASN A 47 6.27 1.18 -8.98
N SER A 48 5.68 0.48 -8.01
CA SER A 48 4.28 0.06 -8.00
C SER A 48 3.56 0.65 -6.80
N GLN A 49 2.28 0.96 -6.96
CA GLN A 49 1.37 1.34 -5.88
C GLN A 49 0.46 0.16 -5.53
N CYS A 50 0.20 -0.02 -4.23
CA CYS A 50 -0.80 -0.96 -3.73
C CYS A 50 -2.10 -0.22 -3.43
N ARG A 51 -3.23 -0.77 -3.88
CA ARG A 51 -4.57 -0.33 -3.51
C ARG A 51 -5.39 -1.50 -2.98
N GLU A 52 -6.14 -1.28 -1.92
CA GLU A 52 -7.07 -2.29 -1.41
C GLU A 52 -8.34 -2.32 -2.28
N VAL A 53 -8.69 -3.50 -2.79
CA VAL A 53 -9.94 -3.75 -3.52
C VAL A 53 -10.54 -5.03 -2.96
N ASN A 54 -11.72 -4.96 -2.35
CA ASN A 54 -12.41 -6.11 -1.74
C ASN A 54 -11.57 -6.88 -0.70
N GLY A 55 -10.82 -6.18 0.16
CA GLY A 55 -9.95 -6.79 1.17
C GLY A 55 -8.68 -7.46 0.59
N GLN A 56 -8.37 -7.23 -0.69
CA GLN A 56 -7.16 -7.72 -1.34
C GLN A 56 -6.27 -6.57 -1.81
N GLY A 57 -4.95 -6.73 -1.68
CA GLY A 57 -3.97 -5.77 -2.19
C GLY A 57 -3.78 -5.95 -3.69
N VAL A 58 -4.22 -4.97 -4.48
CA VAL A 58 -4.07 -4.95 -5.94
C VAL A 58 -2.94 -3.99 -6.30
N CYS A 59 -1.99 -4.45 -7.11
CA CYS A 59 -0.85 -3.65 -7.54
C CYS A 59 -1.11 -2.97 -8.91
N SER A 60 -0.61 -1.75 -9.07
CA SER A 60 -0.50 -1.08 -10.37
C SER A 60 0.82 -0.30 -10.44
N CYS A 61 1.35 -0.04 -11.63
CA CYS A 61 2.54 0.82 -11.76
C CYS A 61 2.22 2.26 -11.30
N LEU A 62 3.23 2.93 -10.75
CA LEU A 62 3.15 4.37 -10.47
C LEU A 62 2.94 5.17 -11.76
N PRO A 63 2.44 6.41 -11.67
CA PRO A 63 2.42 7.32 -12.81
C PRO A 63 3.79 7.38 -13.48
N THR A 64 3.80 7.45 -14.82
CA THR A 64 5.00 7.45 -15.69
C THR A 64 5.79 6.13 -15.79
N TYR A 65 5.48 5.10 -15.00
CA TYR A 65 6.06 3.77 -15.16
C TYR A 65 5.18 2.90 -16.06
N ILE A 66 5.83 2.09 -16.90
CA ILE A 66 5.20 1.19 -17.85
C ILE A 66 5.42 -0.27 -17.46
N GLY A 67 4.54 -1.15 -17.95
CA GLY A 67 4.60 -2.60 -17.70
C GLY A 67 3.51 -3.09 -16.75
N GLN A 68 3.76 -4.24 -16.14
CA GLN A 68 2.86 -4.85 -15.15
C GLN A 68 3.64 -5.13 -13.86
N PRO A 69 3.07 -4.85 -12.68
CA PRO A 69 3.69 -5.21 -11.41
C PRO A 69 4.00 -6.70 -11.32
N PRO A 70 5.12 -7.10 -10.69
CA PRO A 70 6.10 -6.26 -9.98
C PRO A 70 7.16 -5.60 -10.90
N GLY A 71 7.11 -5.84 -12.21
CA GLY A 71 8.10 -5.40 -13.20
C GLY A 71 7.84 -4.01 -13.78
N CYS A 72 7.43 -3.04 -12.96
CA CYS A 72 7.22 -1.67 -13.41
C CYS A 72 8.57 -0.99 -13.69
N ARG A 73 8.75 -0.49 -14.92
CA ARG A 73 9.98 0.14 -15.39
C ARG A 73 9.70 1.54 -15.95
N PRO A 74 10.67 2.46 -15.93
CA PRO A 74 10.52 3.74 -16.61
C PRO A 74 10.34 3.56 -18.13
N GLU A 75 9.91 4.62 -18.81
CA GLU A 75 9.82 4.63 -20.28
C GLU A 75 11.20 4.38 -20.91
N CYS A 76 12.25 4.98 -20.34
CA CYS A 76 13.63 4.80 -20.76
C CYS A 76 14.60 4.89 -19.57
N VAL A 77 15.77 4.25 -19.68
CA VAL A 77 16.93 4.50 -18.81
C VAL A 77 18.10 5.12 -19.57
N VAL A 78 18.22 4.75 -20.85
CA VAL A 78 19.23 5.27 -21.78
C VAL A 78 18.54 5.86 -23.00
N SER A 79 19.16 6.85 -23.63
CA SER A 79 18.56 7.48 -24.82
C SER A 79 18.26 6.45 -25.90
N SER A 80 19.11 5.44 -26.11
CA SER A 80 18.93 4.40 -27.14
C SER A 80 17.63 3.57 -27.02
N GLU A 81 16.91 3.63 -25.89
CA GLU A 81 15.57 3.05 -25.74
C GLU A 81 14.47 3.93 -26.37
N CYS A 82 14.76 5.20 -26.64
CA CYS A 82 13.88 6.15 -27.29
C CYS A 82 14.02 6.12 -28.83
N SER A 83 13.02 6.65 -29.52
CA SER A 83 13.10 6.90 -30.96
C SER A 83 14.31 7.77 -31.33
N ALA A 84 14.82 7.64 -32.55
CA ALA A 84 16.06 8.29 -33.00
C ALA A 84 16.08 9.83 -32.89
N ASN A 85 14.91 10.45 -32.75
CA ASN A 85 14.73 11.90 -32.58
C ASN A 85 14.42 12.33 -31.14
N ARG A 86 14.58 11.43 -30.16
CA ARG A 86 14.30 11.69 -28.73
C ARG A 86 15.46 11.26 -27.87
N ALA A 87 15.58 11.89 -26.71
CA ALA A 87 16.56 11.55 -25.68
C ALA A 87 15.85 11.12 -24.40
N CYS A 88 16.53 10.29 -23.61
CA CYS A 88 16.03 9.92 -22.30
C CYS A 88 16.38 11.02 -21.30
N VAL A 89 15.37 11.76 -20.84
CA VAL A 89 15.52 12.81 -19.83
C VAL A 89 14.53 12.53 -18.72
N ASN A 90 15.02 12.43 -17.48
CA ASN A 90 14.19 12.11 -16.31
C ASN A 90 13.31 10.87 -16.53
N GLN A 91 13.89 9.78 -17.06
CA GLN A 91 13.21 8.51 -17.30
C GLN A 91 12.08 8.55 -18.34
N LYS A 92 12.05 9.61 -19.17
CA LYS A 92 11.03 9.85 -20.20
C LYS A 92 11.67 10.17 -21.54
N CYS A 93 11.09 9.66 -22.63
CA CYS A 93 11.56 9.97 -23.98
C CYS A 93 10.99 11.32 -24.45
N VAL A 94 11.82 12.35 -24.44
CA VAL A 94 11.43 13.73 -24.79
C VAL A 94 12.29 14.28 -25.92
N ASP A 95 11.80 15.35 -26.56
CA ASP A 95 12.59 16.14 -27.48
C ASP A 95 13.54 17.04 -26.68
N PRO A 96 14.87 16.88 -26.82
CA PRO A 96 15.85 17.70 -26.12
C PRO A 96 16.07 19.08 -26.77
N CYS A 97 15.53 19.37 -27.95
CA CYS A 97 15.78 20.64 -28.65
C CYS A 97 15.26 21.91 -27.97
N PRO A 98 14.08 21.92 -27.30
CA PRO A 98 13.54 23.12 -26.69
C PRO A 98 14.49 23.73 -25.64
N GLY A 99 15.01 24.93 -25.92
CA GLY A 99 15.85 25.70 -24.99
C GLY A 99 17.34 25.37 -25.00
N THR A 100 17.80 24.44 -25.85
CA THR A 100 19.23 24.08 -25.95
C THR A 100 19.99 24.94 -26.96
N CYS A 101 19.35 25.31 -28.07
CA CYS A 101 20.01 26.05 -29.16
C CYS A 101 19.68 27.55 -29.12
N GLY A 102 20.60 28.39 -29.63
CA GLY A 102 20.48 29.85 -29.65
C GLY A 102 19.45 30.39 -30.66
N GLN A 103 19.23 31.71 -30.64
CA GLN A 103 18.31 32.36 -31.59
C GLN A 103 18.74 32.14 -33.05
N ASN A 104 17.77 31.99 -33.95
CA ASN A 104 17.96 31.74 -35.38
C ASN A 104 18.72 30.43 -35.72
N THR A 105 18.61 29.40 -34.87
CA THR A 105 19.18 28.07 -35.15
C THR A 105 18.08 27.03 -35.37
N ARG A 106 18.40 25.97 -36.14
CA ARG A 106 17.54 24.79 -36.31
C ARG A 106 18.13 23.65 -35.50
N CYS A 107 17.36 23.13 -34.54
CA CYS A 107 17.74 21.95 -33.78
C CYS A 107 17.04 20.72 -34.36
N GLU A 108 17.83 19.69 -34.66
CA GLU A 108 17.35 18.38 -35.10
C GLU A 108 18.13 17.31 -34.34
N VAL A 109 17.42 16.37 -33.73
CA VAL A 109 18.03 15.20 -33.11
C VAL A 109 18.17 14.12 -34.18
N ILE A 110 19.42 13.85 -34.57
CA ILE A 110 19.73 12.88 -35.61
C ILE A 110 20.49 11.72 -34.99
N ASN A 111 19.77 10.63 -34.74
CA ASN A 111 20.26 9.42 -34.10
C ASN A 111 20.79 9.64 -32.68
N HIS A 112 20.87 8.53 -31.94
CA HIS A 112 21.59 8.48 -30.67
C HIS A 112 23.07 8.65 -31.00
N SER A 113 23.59 9.89 -30.94
CA SER A 113 25.02 10.13 -31.09
C SER A 113 25.75 9.27 -30.04
N PRO A 114 26.73 8.44 -30.43
CA PRO A 114 27.48 7.58 -29.52
C PRO A 114 28.23 8.37 -28.44
#